data_AF-A0A3N6LXA7-F1
#
_entry.id   AF-A0A3N6LXA7-F1
#
_cell.length_a   1.000
_cell.length_b   1.000
_cell.length_c   1.000
_cell.angle_alpha   90.00
_cell.angle_beta   90.00
_cell.angle_gamma   90.00
#
_symmetry.space_group_name_H-M   'P 1'
#
loop_
_entity.id
_entity.type
_entity.pdbx_description
1 polymer ?
#
loop_
_entity_poly.entity_id
_entity_poly.type
_entity_poly.pdbx_seq_one_letter_code
_entity_poly.pdbx_strand_id
1 'polypeptide(L)' 'MDIIDGSKIECARCDDVTSLDDVNVLGKTNNRSYAKPLCDDCLKKVGVPKGYELERDVSYLKSE' A
#
# COMPACT_ATOMS: atom_id res chain seq x y z
N MET A 1 1.55 -5.19 9.71
CA MET A 1 2.01 -4.25 8.66
C MET A 1 2.81 -3.23 9.40
N ASP A 2 4.11 -3.20 9.16
CA ASP A 2 5.07 -2.53 10.02
C ASP A 2 5.35 -1.13 9.47
N ILE A 3 4.80 -0.13 10.15
CA ILE A 3 5.09 1.28 9.86
C ILE A 3 6.41 1.59 10.54
N ILE A 4 7.44 1.91 9.76
CA ILE A 4 8.80 2.09 10.28
C ILE A 4 8.95 3.45 10.97
N ASP A 5 8.32 4.51 10.44
CA ASP A 5 8.61 5.90 10.83
C ASP A 5 7.40 6.84 10.60
N GLY A 6 6.22 6.51 11.12
CA GLY A 6 4.96 7.33 11.13
C GLY A 6 4.39 7.85 9.79
N SER A 7 5.19 7.76 8.73
CA SER A 7 5.08 8.41 7.42
C SER A 7 5.74 7.59 6.32
N LYS A 8 6.44 6.51 6.68
CA LYS A 8 7.11 5.60 5.77
C LYS A 8 6.61 4.17 5.94
N ILE A 9 6.54 3.46 4.83
CA ILE A 9 6.06 2.09 4.76
C ILE A 9 6.94 1.28 3.81
N GLU A 10 7.08 0.00 4.12
CA GLU A 10 7.80 -0.95 3.28
C GLU A 10 6.88 -1.52 2.21
N CYS A 11 7.37 -1.55 0.97
CA CYS A 11 6.71 -2.21 -0.15
C CYS A 11 6.69 -3.72 0.09
N ALA A 12 5.50 -4.32 0.14
CA ALA A 12 5.32 -5.75 0.41
C ALA A 12 5.81 -6.70 -0.70
N ARG A 13 6.50 -6.17 -1.73
CA ARG A 13 7.02 -6.94 -2.88
C ARG A 13 8.53 -6.86 -3.05
N CYS A 14 9.12 -5.69 -2.82
CA CYS A 14 10.55 -5.47 -3.03
C CYS A 14 11.27 -4.98 -1.77
N ASP A 15 10.57 -4.94 -0.64
CA ASP A 15 11.08 -4.55 0.67
C ASP A 15 11.68 -3.12 0.68
N ASP A 16 11.25 -2.31 -0.28
CA ASP A 16 11.74 -0.95 -0.49
C ASP A 16 10.91 0.02 0.34
N VAL A 17 11.57 0.96 1.01
CA VAL A 17 10.91 1.88 1.95
C VAL A 17 10.49 3.15 1.21
N THR A 18 9.19 3.42 1.17
CA THR A 18 8.61 4.59 0.52
C THR A 18 7.76 5.41 1.48
N SER A 19 7.49 6.66 1.11
CA SER A 19 6.53 7.51 1.84
C SER A 19 5.12 6.93 1.74
N LEU A 20 4.33 7.09 2.80
CA LEU A 20 2.89 6.81 2.78
C LEU A 20 2.19 7.61 1.69
N ASP A 21 2.57 8.87 1.44
CA ASP A 21 1.93 9.69 0.39
C ASP A 21 2.25 9.19 -1.04
N ASP A 22 3.32 8.40 -1.22
CA ASP A 22 3.76 7.88 -2.52
C ASP A 22 3.50 6.37 -2.69
N VAL A 23 3.02 5.70 -1.63
CA VAL A 23 2.71 4.27 -1.67
C VAL A 23 1.30 4.04 -2.22
N ASN A 24 1.13 2.96 -2.96
CA ASN A 24 -0.18 2.51 -3.39
C ASN A 24 -0.60 1.31 -2.54
N VAL A 25 -1.83 1.27 -2.05
CA VAL A 25 -2.32 0.15 -1.24
C VAL A 25 -3.29 -0.70 -2.06
N LEU A 26 -3.01 -1.99 -2.18
CA LEU A 26 -3.96 -2.97 -2.68
C LEU A 26 -4.83 -3.46 -1.53
N GLY A 27 -6.06 -2.98 -1.49
CA GLY A 27 -7.11 -3.51 -0.61
C GLY A 27 -7.82 -4.68 -1.28
N LYS A 28 -8.23 -5.69 -0.51
CA LYS A 28 -9.14 -6.72 -1.03
C LYS A 28 -10.57 -6.22 -0.89
N THR A 29 -11.37 -6.25 -1.97
CA THR A 29 -12.73 -5.68 -2.03
C THR A 29 -13.65 -6.07 -0.86
N ASN A 30 -13.51 -7.29 -0.33
CA ASN A 30 -14.33 -7.81 0.77
C ASN A 30 -13.55 -8.02 2.08
N ASN A 31 -12.29 -7.58 2.15
CA ASN A 31 -11.47 -7.75 3.35
C ASN A 31 -10.49 -6.57 3.49
N ARG A 32 -10.97 -5.51 4.15
CA ARG A 32 -10.17 -4.32 4.47
C ARG A 32 -8.98 -4.59 5.40
N SER A 33 -8.99 -5.70 6.14
CA SER A 33 -7.82 -6.12 6.93
C SER A 33 -6.68 -6.61 6.06
N TYR A 34 -6.93 -6.86 4.76
CA TYR A 34 -5.93 -7.28 3.79
C TYR A 34 -5.55 -6.10 2.88
N ALA A 35 -4.74 -5.20 3.44
CA ALA A 35 -4.07 -4.13 2.72
C ALA A 35 -2.65 -4.58 2.35
N LYS A 36 -2.21 -4.30 1.11
CA LYS A 36 -0.83 -4.54 0.66
C LYS A 36 -0.23 -3.27 0.05
N PRO A 37 0.72 -2.60 0.73
CA PRO A 37 1.44 -1.46 0.21
C PRO A 37 2.40 -1.93 -0.87
N LEU A 38 2.39 -1.21 -1.99
CA LEU A 38 3.27 -1.40 -3.13
C LEU A 38 3.77 -0.04 -3.59
N CYS A 39 5.07 0.05 -3.87
CA CYS A 39 5.60 1.19 -4.59
C CYS A 39 5.04 1.24 -6.02
N ASP A 40 5.05 2.42 -6.63
CA ASP A 40 4.50 2.66 -7.98
C ASP A 40 5.14 1.73 -9.03
N ASP A 41 6.45 1.47 -8.93
CA ASP A 41 7.16 0.56 -9.83
C ASP A 41 6.65 -0.89 -9.73
N CYS A 42 6.39 -1.36 -8.51
CA CYS A 42 5.84 -2.68 -8.29
C CYS A 42 4.41 -2.77 -8.80
N LEU A 43 3.59 -1.75 -8.52
CA LEU A 43 2.21 -1.68 -9.00
C LEU A 43 2.15 -1.69 -10.53
N LYS A 44 2.99 -0.92 -11.22
CA LYS A 44 3.06 -0.91 -12.69
C LYS A 44 3.45 -2.28 -13.27
N LYS A 45 4.29 -3.04 -12.57
CA LYS A 45 4.69 -4.39 -12.98
C LYS A 45 3.62 -5.44 -12.74
N VAL A 46 2.88 -5.36 -11.63
CA VAL A 46 1.89 -6.38 -11.23
C VAL A 46 0.47 -6.09 -11.68
N GLY A 47 0.14 -4.81 -11.87
CA GLY A 47 -1.23 -4.34 -12.00
C GLY A 47 -2.06 -4.56 -10.74
N VAL A 48 -3.37 -4.35 -10.86
CA VAL A 48 -4.35 -4.63 -9.82
C VAL A 48 -4.97 -6.01 -10.12
N PRO A 49 -4.68 -7.06 -9.32
CA PRO A 49 -5.24 -8.38 -9.55
C PRO A 49 -6.75 -8.42 -9.30
N LYS A 50 -7.46 -9.37 -9.93
CA LYS A 50 -8.92 -9.50 -9.80
C LYS A 50 -9.34 -9.71 -8.35
N GLY A 51 -10.27 -8.88 -7.86
CA GLY A 51 -10.75 -8.90 -6.47
C GLY A 51 -9.91 -8.06 -5.51
N TYR A 52 -8.94 -7.31 -6.03
CA TYR A 52 -8.27 -6.23 -5.33
C TYR A 52 -8.68 -4.90 -5.94
N GLU A 53 -8.60 -3.86 -5.12
CA GLU A 53 -8.85 -2.48 -5.48
C GLU A 53 -7.67 -1.63 -5.06
N LEU A 54 -7.40 -0.60 -5.87
CA LEU A 54 -6.33 0.35 -5.60
C LEU A 54 -6.85 1.45 -4.68
N GLU A 55 -6.40 1.44 -3.44
CA GLU A 55 -6.65 2.52 -2.49
C GLU A 55 -5.47 3.50 -2.57
N ARG A 56 -5.72 4.65 -3.21
CA ARG A 56 -4.77 5.78 -3.28
C ARG A 56 -4.95 6.80 -2.17
N ASP A 57 -6.11 6.82 -1.53
CA ASP A 57 -6.38 7.73 -0.43
C ASP A 57 -5.95 7.09 0.89
N VAL A 58 -4.67 7.21 1.23
CA VAL A 58 -4.11 6.73 2.50
C VAL A 58 -4.36 7.71 3.66
N SER A 59 -5.31 8.65 3.51
CA SER A 59 -5.62 9.65 4.53
C SER A 59 -6.00 9.01 5.87
N TYR A 60 -6.64 7.84 5.83
CA TYR A 60 -7.00 7.04 7.01
C TYR A 60 -5.80 6.38 7.72
N LEU A 61 -4.60 6.37 7.11
CA LEU A 61 -3.36 5.88 7.72
C LEU A 61 -2.57 6.97 8.44
N LYS A 62 -2.92 8.25 8.24
CA LYS A 62 -2.38 9.35 9.06
C LYS A 62 -2.98 9.20 10.45
N SER A 63 -2.21 8.59 11.34
CA SER A 63 -2.55 8.56 12.76
C SER A 63 -2.34 9.98 13.31
N GLU A 64 -3.37 10.58 13.90
CA GLU A 64 -3.23 11.83 14.67
C GLU A 64 -2.36 11.64 15.92
#